data_AF-A0A8J2IWX3-F1
#
_entry.id   AF-A0A8J2IWX3-F1
#
_cell.length_a   1.000
_cell.length_b   1.000
_cell.length_c   1.000
_cell.angle_alpha   90.00
_cell.angle_beta   90.00
_cell.angle_gamma   90.00
#
_symmetry.space_group_name_H-M   'P 1'
#
loop_
_entity.id
_entity.type
_entity.pdbx_description
1 polymer ?
#
loop_
_entity_poly.entity_id
_entity_poly.type
_entity_poly.pdbx_seq_one_letter_code
_entity_poly.pdbx_strand_id
1 'polypeptide(L)'
;MNTDSAILALRRFISLRGKPVCLYSDNFRGANNELNRAYREIEMNKIQTEFATGRTSWKFYPPLSLHFGDASERLVQSVNESLEFTLKYRIPKE
;
A
#
# COMPACT_ATOMS: atom_id res chain seq x y z
N MET A 1 -3.74 11.07 0.31
CA MET A 1 -2.45 10.47 -0.14
C MET A 1 -2.29 10.84 -1.59
N ASN A 2 -1.18 11.44 -2.01
CA ASN A 2 -0.95 11.86 -3.40
C ASN A 2 0.04 10.91 -4.11
N THR A 3 0.09 10.97 -5.45
CA THR A 3 0.96 10.13 -6.28
C THR A 3 2.43 10.20 -5.86
N ASP A 4 2.95 11.39 -5.58
CA ASP A 4 4.37 11.57 -5.24
C ASP A 4 4.73 10.94 -3.89
N SER A 5 3.83 10.99 -2.91
CA SER A 5 4.00 10.29 -1.63
C SER A 5 4.05 8.77 -1.83
N ALA A 6 3.21 8.22 -2.72
CA ALA A 6 3.22 6.80 -3.04
C ALA A 6 4.53 6.38 -3.74
N ILE A 7 5.02 7.19 -4.69
CA ILE A 7 6.32 6.98 -5.34
C ILE A 7 7.46 7.01 -4.30
N LEU A 8 7.46 7.98 -3.39
CA LEU A 8 8.49 8.09 -2.36
C LEU A 8 8.48 6.88 -1.40
N ALA A 9 7.30 6.43 -0.99
CA ALA A 9 7.16 5.25 -0.15
C ALA A 9 7.72 3.99 -0.84
N LEU A 10 7.42 3.79 -2.12
CA LEU A 10 7.95 2.69 -2.92
C LEU A 10 9.46 2.76 -3.12
N ARG A 11 10.00 3.96 -3.41
CA ARG A 11 11.46 4.17 -3.46
C ARG A 11 12.13 3.77 -2.15
N ARG A 12 11.58 4.20 -1.01
CA ARG A 12 12.10 3.85 0.31
C ARG A 12 12.03 2.35 0.56
N PHE A 13 10.93 1.69 0.19
CA PHE A 13 10.80 0.24 0.30
C PHE A 13 11.89 -0.48 -0.51
N ILE A 14 12.10 -0.08 -1.77
CA ILE A 14 13.13 -0.66 -2.65
C ILE A 14 14.53 -0.43 -2.08
N SER A 15 14.83 0.76 -1.54
CA SER A 15 16.12 1.03 -0.92
C SER A 15 16.40 0.18 0.33
N LEU A 16 15.36 -0.20 1.08
CA LEU A 16 15.49 -1.00 2.30
C LEU A 16 15.46 -2.52 2.06
N ARG A 17 14.73 -2.99 1.04
CA ARG A 17 14.46 -4.42 0.81
C ARG A 17 15.00 -4.94 -0.53
N GLY A 18 15.52 -4.07 -1.38
CA GLY A 18 15.90 -4.39 -2.75
C GLY A 18 14.74 -4.27 -3.74
N LYS A 19 15.05 -4.31 -5.04
CA LYS A 19 14.05 -4.19 -6.11
C LYS A 19 13.22 -5.47 -6.21
N PRO A 20 11.89 -5.43 -6.03
CA PRO A 20 11.04 -6.61 -6.12
C PRO A 20 10.93 -7.10 -7.56
N VAL A 21 10.77 -8.41 -7.76
CA VAL A 21 10.50 -9.00 -9.07
C VAL A 21 9.05 -8.77 -9.50
N CYS A 22 8.11 -8.77 -8.53
CA CYS A 22 6.70 -8.53 -8.79
C CYS A 22 6.08 -7.69 -7.67
N LEU A 23 5.27 -6.70 -8.05
CA LEU A 23 4.41 -5.92 -7.18
C LEU A 23 2.96 -6.31 -7.45
N TYR A 24 2.20 -6.55 -6.38
CA TYR A 24 0.77 -6.83 -6.45
C TYR A 24 0.00 -5.69 -5.79
N SER A 25 -1.04 -5.21 -6.47
CA SER A 25 -1.99 -4.24 -5.93
C SER A 25 -3.40 -4.77 -6.04
N ASP A 26 -4.26 -4.42 -5.08
CA ASP A 26 -5.70 -4.57 -5.25
C ASP A 26 -6.24 -3.46 -6.17
N ASN A 27 -7.39 -3.72 -6.80
CA ASN A 27 -8.14 -2.77 -7.62
C ASN A 27 -9.08 -1.89 -6.78
N PHE A 28 -9.07 -1.99 -5.45
CA PHE A 28 -9.82 -1.17 -4.49
C PHE A 28 -11.31 -0.97 -4.83
N ARG A 29 -11.92 -1.90 -5.58
CA ARG A 29 -13.27 -1.71 -6.16
C ARG A 29 -14.36 -1.58 -5.10
N GLY A 30 -14.14 -2.15 -3.92
CA GLY A 30 -15.05 -2.06 -2.76
C GLY A 30 -14.69 -0.98 -1.75
N ALA A 31 -13.66 -0.16 -2.01
CA ALA A 31 -13.27 0.89 -1.08
C ALA A 31 -14.37 1.96 -0.96
N ASN A 32 -14.53 2.56 0.22
CA ASN A 32 -15.52 3.62 0.41
C ASN A 32 -15.24 4.83 -0.52
N ASN A 33 -16.24 5.66 -0.78
CA ASN A 33 -16.17 6.78 -1.72
C ASN A 33 -14.96 7.71 -1.52
N GLU A 34 -14.57 7.94 -0.27
CA GLU A 34 -13.41 8.78 0.06
C GLU A 34 -12.07 8.11 -0.29
N LEU A 35 -11.96 6.80 -0.07
CA LEU A 35 -10.81 6.01 -0.51
C LEU A 35 -10.75 5.95 -2.03
N ASN A 36 -11.89 5.79 -2.70
CA ASN A 36 -11.96 5.87 -4.16
C ASN A 36 -11.54 7.24 -4.69
N ARG A 37 -11.88 8.33 -4.00
CA ARG A 37 -11.44 9.69 -4.36
C ARG A 37 -9.93 9.83 -4.19
N ALA A 38 -9.38 9.46 -3.04
CA ALA A 38 -7.94 9.48 -2.79
C ALA A 38 -7.18 8.57 -3.76
N TYR A 39 -7.76 7.42 -4.13
CA TYR A 39 -7.19 6.51 -5.12
C TYR A 39 -7.19 7.11 -6.53
N ARG A 40 -8.26 7.82 -6.93
CA ARG A 40 -8.28 8.57 -8.19
C ARG A 40 -7.25 9.70 -8.24
N GLU A 41 -6.91 10.29 -7.09
CA GLU A 41 -5.83 11.27 -6.97
C GLU A 41 -4.44 10.63 -7.11
N ILE A 42 -4.35 9.29 -7.01
CA ILE A 42 -3.12 8.54 -7.26
C ILE A 42 -3.10 8.09 -8.73
N GLU A 43 -2.20 8.67 -9.51
CA GLU A 43 -1.98 8.29 -10.89
C GLU A 43 -1.19 6.98 -10.97
N MET A 44 -1.89 5.84 -10.86
CA MET A 44 -1.27 4.51 -10.90
C MET A 44 -0.43 4.27 -12.16
N ASN A 45 -0.81 4.85 -13.29
CA ASN A 45 -0.03 4.78 -14.53
C ASN A 45 1.37 5.41 -14.37
N LYS A 46 1.48 6.54 -13.66
CA LYS A 46 2.76 7.21 -13.39
C LYS A 46 3.63 6.35 -12.47
N ILE A 47 3.04 5.75 -11.44
CA ILE A 47 3.73 4.85 -10.52
C ILE A 47 4.22 3.59 -11.26
N GLN A 48 3.36 2.97 -12.06
CA GLN A 48 3.74 1.80 -12.84
C GLN A 48 4.86 2.12 -13.82
N THR A 49 4.80 3.26 -14.51
CA THR A 49 5.88 3.70 -15.43
C THR A 49 7.21 3.85 -14.71
N GLU A 50 7.19 4.40 -13.49
CA GLU A 50 8.40 4.62 -12.67
C GLU A 50 9.03 3.29 -12.23
N PHE A 51 8.22 2.30 -11.83
CA PHE A 51 8.73 1.09 -11.16
C PHE A 51 8.71 -0.19 -12.03
N ALA A 52 7.93 -0.24 -13.12
CA ALA A 52 7.84 -1.40 -14.02
C ALA A 52 8.98 -1.46 -15.07
N THR A 53 10.16 -0.91 -14.74
CA THR A 53 11.32 -0.96 -15.62
C THR A 53 11.96 -2.35 -15.60
N GLY A 54 11.70 -3.12 -16.67
CA GLY A 54 12.46 -4.28 -17.20
C GLY A 54 12.56 -5.56 -16.35
N ARG A 55 12.66 -5.45 -15.02
CA ARG A 55 12.85 -6.57 -14.09
C ARG A 55 11.75 -6.67 -13.02
N THR A 56 10.84 -5.70 -12.98
CA THR A 56 9.74 -5.66 -12.01
C THR A 56 8.43 -5.65 -12.76
N SER A 57 7.59 -6.68 -12.55
CA SER A 57 6.23 -6.70 -13.08
C SER A 57 5.25 -6.13 -12.06
N TRP A 58 4.34 -5.26 -12.48
CA TRP A 58 3.22 -4.83 -11.65
C TRP A 58 1.95 -5.58 -12.07
N LYS A 59 1.27 -6.22 -11.11
CA LYS A 59 0.06 -6.99 -11.35
C LYS A 59 -1.06 -6.52 -10.43
N PHE A 60 -2.29 -6.59 -10.93
CA PHE A 60 -3.47 -6.43 -10.10
C PHE A 60 -4.06 -7.78 -9.75
N TYR A 61 -4.65 -7.89 -8.56
CA TYR A 61 -5.40 -9.06 -8.19
C TYR A 61 -6.61 -9.25 -9.13
N PRO A 62 -6.94 -10.52 -9.50
CA PRO A 62 -8.17 -10.81 -10.22
C PRO A 62 -9.38 -10.27 -9.45
N PRO A 63 -10.42 -9.76 -10.11
CA PRO A 63 -11.57 -9.09 -9.48
C PRO A 63 -12.40 -9.94 -8.51
N LEU A 64 -12.09 -11.23 -8.37
CA LEU A 64 -12.78 -12.20 -7.51
C LEU A 64 -11.84 -12.89 -6.51
N SER A 65 -10.60 -12.42 -6.36
CA SER A 65 -9.64 -13.06 -5.47
C SER A 65 -9.83 -12.59 -4.01
N LEU A 66 -10.93 -13.02 -3.38
CA LEU A 66 -11.28 -12.66 -2.00
C LEU A 66 -10.12 -12.92 -1.02
N HIS A 67 -9.36 -14.00 -1.20
CA HIS A 67 -8.30 -14.39 -0.26
C HIS A 67 -7.04 -13.53 -0.27
N PHE A 68 -6.79 -12.73 -1.31
CA PHE A 68 -5.55 -11.94 -1.39
C PHE A 68 -5.64 -10.61 -0.63
N GLY A 69 -6.85 -10.07 -0.45
CA GLY A 69 -7.08 -8.90 0.40
C GLY A 69 -6.73 -9.17 1.86
N ASP A 70 -7.16 -10.33 2.37
CA ASP A 70 -7.07 -10.73 3.78
C ASP A 70 -5.66 -10.62 4.38
N ALA A 71 -4.64 -11.05 3.63
CA ALA A 71 -3.26 -10.99 4.12
C ALA A 71 -2.75 -9.55 4.26
N SER A 72 -3.06 -8.71 3.26
CA SER A 72 -2.67 -7.30 3.28
C SER A 72 -3.40 -6.52 4.37
N GLU A 73 -4.70 -6.79 4.56
CA GLU A 73 -5.51 -6.22 5.63
C GLU A 73 -4.99 -6.62 7.01
N ARG A 74 -4.65 -7.90 7.18
CA ARG A 74 -4.08 -8.39 8.45
C ARG A 74 -2.75 -7.71 8.77
N LEU A 75 -1.91 -7.45 7.78
CA LEU A 75 -0.64 -6.73 7.98
C LEU A 75 -0.90 -5.28 8.39
N VAL A 76 -1.85 -4.58 7.76
CA VAL A 76 -2.24 -3.22 8.15
C VAL A 76 -2.78 -3.19 9.58
N GLN A 77 -3.64 -4.14 9.92
CA GLN A 77 -4.18 -4.26 11.28
C GLN A 77 -3.06 -4.46 12.31
N SER A 78 -2.11 -5.37 12.06
CA SER A 78 -0.99 -5.64 12.96
C SER A 78 -0.13 -4.39 13.22
N VAL A 79 0.12 -3.58 12.18
CA VAL A 79 0.85 -2.32 12.33
C VAL A 79 0.05 -1.30 13.16
N ASN A 80 -1.26 -1.18 12.89
CA ASN A 80 -2.13 -0.26 13.64
C ASN A 80 -2.22 -0.65 15.12
N GLU A 81 -2.41 -1.93 15.43
CA GLU A 81 -2.44 -2.43 16.81
C GLU A 81 -1.12 -2.14 17.54
N SER A 82 0.02 -2.37 16.89
CA SER A 82 1.34 -2.09 17.45
C SER A 82 1.55 -0.59 17.71
N LEU A 83 1.08 0.26 16.79
CA LEU A 83 1.16 1.70 16.92
C LEU A 83 0.25 2.21 18.05
N GLU A 84 -1.00 1.75 18.11
CA GLU A 84 -1.94 2.08 19.16
C GLU A 84 -1.41 1.69 20.54
N PHE A 85 -0.85 0.49 20.66
CA PHE A 85 -0.19 0.05 21.88
C PHE A 85 0.90 1.04 22.25
N THR A 86 1.87 1.27 21.36
CA THR A 86 3.00 2.16 21.64
C THR A 86 2.56 3.58 22.04
N LEU A 87 1.55 4.14 21.36
CA LEU A 87 1.03 5.47 21.68
C LEU A 87 0.33 5.51 23.05
N LYS A 88 -0.45 4.47 23.41
CA LYS A 88 -1.10 4.36 24.73
C LYS A 88 -0.09 4.25 25.88
N TYR A 89 1.05 3.60 25.67
CA TYR A 89 2.12 3.54 26.69
C TYR A 89 2.97 4.82 26.78
N ARG A 90 3.01 5.63 25.71
CA ARG A 90 3.82 6.85 25.67
C ARG A 90 3.16 8.05 26.37
N ILE A 91 1.86 8.00 26.59
CA ILE A 91 1.12 9.02 27.36
C ILE A 91 0.92 8.45 28.77
N PRO A 92 1.66 8.91 29.81
CA PRO A 92 1.29 8.58 31.17
C PRO A 92 -0.12 9.10 31.40
N LYS A 93 -1.02 8.25 31.90
CA LYS A 93 -2.32 8.72 32.38
C LYS A 93 -2.06 9.57 33.62
N GLU A 94 -2.28 10.88 33.50
CA GLU A 94 -2.48 11.77 34.65
C GLU A 94 -3.74 11.37 35.42
#